data_AF-G3HXL4-F1
#
_entry.id   AF-G3HXL4-F1
#
_cell.length_a   1.000
_cell.length_b   1.000
_cell.length_c   1.000
_cell.angle_alpha   90.00
_cell.angle_beta   90.00
_cell.angle_gamma   90.00
#
_symmetry.space_group_name_H-M   'P 1'
#
loop_
_entity.id
_entity.type
_entity.pdbx_description
1 polymer ?
#
loop_
_entity_poly.entity_id
_entity_poly.type
_entity_poly.pdbx_seq_one_letter_code
_entity_poly.pdbx_strand_id
1 'polypeptide(L)'
;MEKNRRAHLRLCLEKLKGLVPLGPESSRHTTLSLLKKAKLLIKKLEDCDRKAVNQIDQLQREQRYLKRQLEKLGAERPRMDSVGSVVSSEHSDSDREELDVDVDGDVDVESTDYLTGELGWSSSVSDSDERGSMQSLGSDEGYSSASVKRAKLQDGHKTGLGL
;
A
#
# COMPACT_ATOMS: atom_id res chain seq x y z
N MET A 1 -47.97 8.04 -6.31
CA MET A 1 -46.78 7.17 -6.20
C MET A 1 -45.46 7.87 -6.56
N GLU A 2 -45.38 8.60 -7.68
CA GLU A 2 -44.11 9.21 -8.14
C GLU A 2 -43.46 10.20 -7.17
N LYS A 3 -44.26 11.01 -6.45
CA LYS A 3 -43.73 11.96 -5.44
C LYS A 3 -42.94 11.26 -4.33
N ASN A 4 -43.46 10.13 -3.85
CA ASN A 4 -42.80 9.34 -2.79
C ASN A 4 -41.50 8.70 -3.33
N ARG A 5 -41.55 8.11 -4.54
CA ARG A 5 -40.37 7.54 -5.20
C ARG A 5 -39.24 8.56 -5.36
N ARG A 6 -39.55 9.80 -5.76
CA ARG A 6 -38.56 10.89 -5.88
C ARG A 6 -37.97 11.31 -4.54
N ALA A 7 -38.77 11.34 -3.47
CA ALA A 7 -38.28 11.64 -2.14
C ALA A 7 -37.29 10.58 -1.65
N HIS A 8 -37.63 9.30 -1.82
CA HIS A 8 -36.74 8.18 -1.49
C HIS A 8 -35.41 8.24 -2.26
N LEU A 9 -35.46 8.51 -3.58
CA LEU A 9 -34.25 8.63 -4.39
C LEU A 9 -33.32 9.74 -3.89
N ARG A 10 -33.87 10.91 -3.53
CA ARG A 10 -33.07 12.01 -2.96
C ARG A 10 -32.36 11.58 -1.68
N LEU A 11 -33.06 10.88 -0.79
CA LEU A 11 -32.47 10.35 0.44
C LEU A 11 -31.31 9.39 0.15
N CYS A 12 -31.47 8.47 -0.81
CA CYS A 12 -30.39 7.56 -1.21
C CYS A 12 -29.16 8.32 -1.75
N LEU A 13 -29.38 9.36 -2.56
CA LEU A 13 -28.29 10.17 -3.09
C LEU A 13 -27.58 10.98 -2.00
N GLU A 14 -28.31 11.52 -1.03
CA GLU A 14 -27.70 12.21 0.12
C GLU A 14 -26.85 11.25 0.97
N LYS A 15 -27.33 10.03 1.24
CA LYS A 15 -26.52 9.00 1.90
C LYS A 15 -25.25 8.68 1.11
N LEU A 16 -25.36 8.55 -0.21
CA LEU A 16 -24.20 8.28 -1.07
C LEU A 16 -23.18 9.41 -1.05
N LYS A 17 -23.62 10.68 -1.00
CA LYS A 17 -22.70 11.84 -0.88
C LYS A 17 -21.86 11.79 0.40
N GLY A 18 -22.39 11.25 1.49
CA GLY A 18 -21.65 11.08 2.74
C GLY A 18 -20.52 10.04 2.67
N LEU A 19 -20.63 9.05 1.77
CA LEU A 19 -19.63 7.99 1.60
C LEU A 19 -18.56 8.32 0.54
N VAL A 20 -18.90 9.16 -0.43
CA VAL A 20 -18.00 9.51 -1.52
C VAL A 20 -17.18 10.74 -1.12
N PRO A 21 -15.84 10.73 -1.26
CA PRO A 21 -15.01 11.91 -1.03
C PRO A 21 -15.22 12.91 -2.19
N LEU A 22 -16.19 13.81 -2.02
CA LEU A 22 -16.57 14.81 -3.02
C LEU A 22 -15.80 16.13 -2.91
N GLY A 23 -15.03 16.32 -1.83
CA GLY A 23 -14.31 17.56 -1.55
C GLY A 23 -15.23 18.73 -1.18
N PRO A 24 -14.70 19.95 -1.05
CA PRO A 24 -15.44 21.13 -0.61
C PRO A 24 -16.55 21.58 -1.58
N GLU A 25 -16.58 21.04 -2.80
CA GLU A 25 -17.59 21.33 -3.82
C GLU A 25 -18.79 20.36 -3.79
N SER A 26 -19.02 19.65 -2.67
CA SER A 26 -20.06 18.62 -2.52
C SER A 26 -21.48 19.10 -2.92
N SER A 27 -21.76 20.39 -2.78
CA SER A 27 -23.06 21.02 -3.14
C SER A 27 -23.28 21.22 -4.65
N ARG A 28 -22.21 21.29 -5.47
CA ARG A 28 -22.29 21.51 -6.93
C ARG A 28 -22.31 20.23 -7.76
N HIS A 29 -22.21 19.07 -7.13
CA HIS A 29 -22.15 17.80 -7.83
C HIS A 29 -23.51 17.39 -8.40
N THR A 30 -23.53 17.04 -9.68
CA THR A 30 -24.70 16.41 -10.34
C THR A 30 -24.81 14.94 -9.94
N THR A 31 -26.00 14.34 -10.06
CA THR A 31 -26.21 12.90 -9.82
C THR A 31 -25.25 12.02 -10.63
N LEU A 32 -25.00 12.37 -11.89
CA LEU A 32 -24.07 11.62 -12.74
C LEU A 32 -22.63 11.68 -12.21
N SER A 33 -22.16 12.86 -11.80
CA SER A 33 -20.81 13.03 -11.25
C SER A 33 -20.61 12.23 -9.95
N LEU A 34 -21.62 12.20 -9.09
CA LEU A 34 -21.63 11.40 -7.87
C LEU A 34 -21.51 9.90 -8.16
N LEU A 35 -22.36 9.38 -9.06
CA LEU A 35 -22.34 7.96 -9.42
C LEU A 35 -21.01 7.54 -10.08
N LYS A 36 -20.43 8.39 -10.93
CA LYS A 36 -19.11 8.15 -11.54
C LYS A 36 -18.02 8.08 -10.47
N LYS A 37 -17.98 9.04 -9.54
CA LYS A 37 -17.00 9.05 -8.45
C LYS A 37 -17.18 7.87 -7.49
N ALA A 38 -18.41 7.51 -7.15
CA ALA A 38 -18.71 6.32 -6.34
C ALA A 38 -18.17 5.04 -6.99
N LYS A 39 -18.42 4.85 -8.28
CA LYS A 39 -17.90 3.70 -9.04
C LYS A 39 -16.37 3.67 -9.05
N LEU A 40 -15.72 4.83 -9.18
CA LEU A 40 -14.25 4.93 -9.11
C LEU A 40 -13.72 4.63 -7.72
N LEU A 41 -14.41 5.08 -6.67
CA LEU A 41 -14.02 4.81 -5.28
C LEU A 41 -14.04 3.32 -4.97
N ILE A 42 -15.10 2.60 -5.37
CA ILE A 42 -15.20 1.14 -5.19
C ILE A 42 -13.97 0.46 -5.82
N LYS A 43 -13.67 0.76 -7.08
CA LYS A 43 -12.48 0.21 -7.76
C LYS A 43 -11.18 0.53 -7.02
N LYS A 44 -11.02 1.78 -6.57
CA LYS A 44 -9.82 2.20 -5.84
C LYS A 44 -9.67 1.43 -4.53
N LEU A 45 -10.75 1.25 -3.78
CA LEU A 45 -10.75 0.49 -2.53
C LEU A 45 -10.38 -0.97 -2.80
N GLU A 46 -11.00 -1.61 -3.80
CA GLU A 46 -10.66 -2.98 -4.21
C GLU A 46 -9.17 -3.11 -4.61
N ASP A 47 -8.61 -2.12 -5.32
CA ASP A 47 -7.20 -2.10 -5.69
C ASP A 47 -6.28 -1.93 -4.47
N CYS A 48 -6.67 -1.06 -3.53
CA CYS A 48 -5.96 -0.84 -2.28
C CYS A 48 -5.94 -2.09 -1.41
N ASP A 49 -7.08 -2.77 -1.27
CA ASP A 49 -7.19 -4.01 -0.49
C ASP A 49 -6.30 -5.11 -1.07
N ARG A 50 -6.31 -5.30 -2.41
CA ARG A 50 -5.40 -6.26 -3.07
C ARG A 50 -3.93 -5.94 -2.81
N LYS A 51 -3.55 -4.66 -2.84
CA LYS A 51 -2.17 -4.24 -2.54
C LYS A 51 -1.81 -4.44 -1.06
N ALA A 52 -2.74 -4.17 -0.15
CA ALA A 52 -2.54 -4.35 1.28
C ALA A 52 -2.29 -5.83 1.61
N VAL A 53 -3.06 -6.75 1.04
CA VAL A 53 -2.84 -8.20 1.19
C VAL A 53 -1.45 -8.60 0.69
N ASN A 54 -1.05 -8.14 -0.49
CA ASN A 54 0.29 -8.43 -1.02
C ASN A 54 1.41 -7.87 -0.12
N GLN A 55 1.20 -6.69 0.46
CA GLN A 55 2.16 -6.08 1.38
C GLN A 55 2.27 -6.89 2.68
N ILE A 56 1.15 -7.36 3.22
CA ILE A 56 1.13 -8.23 4.40
C ILE A 56 1.92 -9.51 4.11
N ASP A 57 1.67 -10.17 2.97
CA ASP A 57 2.38 -11.38 2.59
C ASP A 57 3.89 -11.17 2.47
N GLN A 58 4.29 -10.03 1.89
CA GLN A 58 5.70 -9.66 1.75
C GLN A 58 6.36 -9.48 3.12
N LEU A 59 5.73 -8.69 4.01
CA LEU A 59 6.23 -8.45 5.35
C LEU A 59 6.28 -9.74 6.18
N GLN A 60 5.32 -10.64 6.03
CA GLN A 60 5.35 -11.95 6.68
C GLN A 60 6.50 -12.84 6.19
N ARG A 61 6.85 -12.77 4.89
CA ARG A 61 8.04 -13.47 4.37
C ARG A 61 9.32 -12.89 4.95
N GLU A 62 9.44 -11.56 5.01
CA GLU A 62 10.59 -10.88 5.60
C GLU A 62 10.73 -11.20 7.08
N GLN A 63 9.64 -11.15 7.85
CA GLN A 63 9.64 -11.53 9.26
C GLN A 63 10.13 -12.97 9.46
N ARG A 64 9.65 -13.93 8.65
CA ARG A 64 10.11 -15.32 8.69
C ARG A 64 11.58 -15.46 8.31
N TYR A 65 12.04 -14.71 7.32
CA TYR A 65 13.44 -14.70 6.92
C TYR A 65 14.34 -14.18 8.04
N LEU A 66 14.00 -13.02 8.61
CA LEU A 66 14.76 -12.40 9.69
C LEU A 66 14.77 -13.27 10.96
N LYS A 67 13.65 -13.90 11.32
CA LYS A 67 13.60 -14.87 12.43
C LYS A 67 14.60 -16.02 12.24
N ARG A 68 14.69 -16.60 11.03
CA ARG A 68 15.69 -17.65 10.73
C ARG A 68 17.12 -17.14 10.76
N GLN A 69 17.37 -15.89 10.38
CA GLN A 69 18.71 -15.28 10.49
C GLN A 69 19.12 -15.13 11.96
N LEU A 70 18.21 -14.61 12.79
CA LEU A 70 18.43 -14.49 14.23
C LEU A 70 18.66 -15.84 14.89
N GLU A 71 17.94 -16.88 14.48
CA GLU A 71 18.16 -18.25 14.99
C GLU A 71 19.58 -18.74 14.66
N LYS A 72 20.08 -18.51 13.44
CA LYS A 72 21.45 -18.88 13.05
C LYS A 72 22.52 -18.11 13.84
N LEU A 73 22.34 -16.80 13.99
CA LEU A 73 23.24 -15.93 14.76
C LEU A 73 23.17 -16.21 16.27
N GLY A 74 22.00 -16.60 16.79
CA GLY A 74 21.79 -17.02 18.17
C GLY A 74 22.33 -18.41 18.47
N ALA A 75 22.27 -19.33 17.50
CA ALA A 75 22.87 -20.66 17.56
C ALA A 75 24.40 -20.64 17.49
N GLU A 76 25.02 -19.54 17.06
CA GLU A 76 26.47 -19.30 17.14
C GLU A 76 26.94 -18.71 18.49
N ARG A 77 26.03 -18.41 19.42
CA ARG A 77 26.34 -17.94 20.79
C ARG A 77 26.35 -19.02 21.90
N PRO A 78 26.63 -20.33 21.69
CA PRO A 78 26.96 -21.16 22.83
C PRO A 78 28.41 -20.84 23.25
N ARG A 79 28.52 -20.13 24.38
CA ARG A 79 29.70 -19.93 25.26
C ARG A 79 30.43 -18.59 25.09
N MET A 80 30.29 -17.69 26.09
CA MET A 80 31.45 -16.89 26.51
C MET A 80 31.45 -16.42 27.98
N ASP A 81 30.97 -17.25 28.91
CA ASP A 81 31.11 -17.04 30.35
C ASP A 81 30.74 -18.37 31.06
N SER A 82 31.58 -19.40 31.06
CA SER A 82 32.72 -19.67 31.95
C SER A 82 32.35 -19.98 33.42
N VAL A 83 32.75 -21.20 33.81
CA VAL A 83 33.08 -21.76 35.15
C VAL A 83 31.98 -22.11 36.18
N GLY A 84 31.63 -23.40 36.23
CA GLY A 84 31.74 -24.23 37.45
C GLY A 84 30.62 -24.17 38.49
N SER A 85 29.86 -25.26 38.62
CA SER A 85 29.89 -26.07 39.86
C SER A 85 29.20 -27.42 39.66
N VAL A 86 30.00 -28.46 39.87
CA VAL A 86 29.61 -29.84 40.20
C VAL A 86 28.90 -29.83 41.56
N VAL A 87 27.76 -30.52 41.69
CA VAL A 87 27.23 -31.34 42.82
C VAL A 87 25.70 -31.47 42.66
N SER A 88 25.20 -32.64 42.25
CA SER A 88 24.60 -33.67 43.13
C SER A 88 23.10 -33.46 43.40
N SER A 89 22.26 -34.36 42.88
CA SER A 89 21.45 -35.28 43.69
C SER A 89 20.41 -35.97 42.82
N GLU A 90 20.36 -37.29 42.96
CA GLU A 90 19.32 -38.19 42.48
C GLU A 90 17.93 -37.78 42.98
N HIS A 91 16.92 -38.06 42.14
CA HIS A 91 15.48 -38.16 42.43
C HIS A 91 14.66 -36.86 42.67
N SER A 92 13.84 -36.51 41.67
CA SER A 92 12.47 -36.04 41.90
C SER A 92 11.66 -36.21 40.62
N ASP A 93 10.80 -37.23 40.61
CA ASP A 93 9.55 -37.20 39.87
C ASP A 93 8.76 -35.97 40.33
N SER A 94 8.40 -35.08 39.42
CA SER A 94 7.36 -34.09 39.68
C SER A 94 6.71 -33.70 38.37
N ASP A 95 5.52 -34.25 38.18
CA ASP A 95 4.56 -33.94 37.14
C ASP A 95 4.45 -32.42 36.95
N ARG A 96 4.80 -31.94 35.77
CA ARG A 96 4.64 -30.53 35.41
C ARG A 96 3.53 -30.44 34.39
N GLU A 97 2.36 -30.06 34.89
CA GLU A 97 1.14 -29.84 34.11
C GLU A 97 1.38 -28.94 32.91
N GLU A 98 0.76 -29.32 31.79
CA GLU A 98 0.63 -28.52 30.58
C GLU A 98 -0.18 -27.26 30.92
N LEU A 99 0.46 -26.09 30.88
CA LEU A 99 -0.22 -24.81 30.99
C LEU A 99 -0.57 -24.34 29.58
N ASP A 100 -1.73 -24.76 29.11
CA ASP A 100 -2.44 -24.10 28.01
C ASP A 100 -2.86 -22.70 28.49
N VAL A 101 -2.09 -21.68 28.10
CA VAL A 101 -2.46 -20.28 28.31
C VAL A 101 -3.35 -19.80 27.17
N ASP A 102 -4.63 -20.17 27.25
CA ASP A 102 -5.71 -19.49 26.54
C ASP A 102 -5.91 -18.11 27.18
N VAL A 103 -5.26 -17.08 26.63
CA VAL A 103 -5.57 -15.68 26.96
C VAL A 103 -6.70 -15.23 26.04
N ASP A 104 -7.90 -15.75 26.31
CA ASP A 104 -9.15 -15.09 25.95
C ASP A 104 -9.44 -14.11 27.09
N GLY A 105 -9.07 -12.85 26.88
CA GLY A 105 -9.18 -11.79 27.86
C GLY A 105 -9.62 -10.52 27.18
N ASP A 106 -10.94 -10.29 27.17
CA ASP A 106 -11.57 -9.01 26.88
C ASP A 106 -10.82 -7.87 27.58
N VAL A 107 -10.12 -7.05 26.80
CA VAL A 107 -9.59 -5.77 27.30
C VAL A 107 -10.73 -4.76 27.19
N ASP A 108 -11.37 -4.53 28.33
CA ASP A 108 -12.27 -3.42 28.59
C ASP A 108 -11.53 -2.09 28.33
N VAL A 109 -11.81 -1.47 27.18
CA VAL A 109 -11.35 -0.12 26.85
C VAL A 109 -12.32 0.85 27.53
N GLU A 110 -12.06 1.16 28.80
CA GLU A 110 -12.72 2.27 29.46
C GLU A 110 -12.11 3.61 28.99
N SER A 111 -13.01 4.45 28.51
CA SER A 111 -12.90 5.85 28.12
C SER A 111 -11.85 6.67 28.88
N THR A 112 -10.90 7.22 28.14
CA THR A 112 -10.33 8.54 28.46
C THR A 112 -10.35 9.40 27.19
N ASP A 113 -11.45 10.12 26.98
CA ASP A 113 -11.39 11.54 26.62
C ASP A 113 -10.38 12.22 27.58
N TYR A 114 -9.48 13.12 27.19
CA TYR A 114 -9.66 14.46 26.64
C TYR A 114 -8.29 14.97 26.14
N LEU A 115 -8.32 15.98 25.24
CA LEU A 115 -7.25 16.91 24.82
C LEU A 115 -6.58 16.68 23.45
N THR A 116 -7.26 17.23 22.44
CA THR A 116 -6.73 18.29 21.55
C THR A 116 -5.49 17.95 20.72
N GLY A 117 -5.76 17.52 19.49
CA GLY A 117 -4.78 17.44 18.41
C GLY A 117 -4.34 18.80 17.89
N GLU A 118 -3.04 19.05 17.99
CA GLU A 118 -2.29 19.86 17.02
C GLU A 118 -0.86 19.29 16.97
N LEU A 119 -0.63 18.35 16.06
CA LEU A 119 0.71 17.91 15.69
C LEU A 119 0.91 18.21 14.20
N GLY A 120 1.29 19.45 13.92
CA GLY A 120 1.83 19.87 12.64
C GLY A 120 3.24 19.32 12.45
N TRP A 121 3.35 18.08 11.96
CA TRP A 121 4.62 17.53 11.48
C TRP A 121 5.00 18.21 10.16
N SER A 122 5.69 19.36 10.25
CA SER A 122 6.33 19.98 9.10
C SER A 122 7.53 19.13 8.69
N SER A 123 7.45 18.50 7.52
CA SER A 123 8.56 17.75 6.91
C SER A 123 9.67 18.72 6.49
N SER A 124 10.69 18.87 7.33
CA SER A 124 11.97 19.48 6.91
C SER A 124 12.86 18.36 6.36
N VAL A 125 12.91 18.24 5.04
CA VAL A 125 13.90 17.38 4.38
C VAL A 125 15.23 18.13 4.34
N SER A 126 16.21 17.54 5.02
CA SER A 126 17.58 18.03 5.14
C SER A 126 18.32 17.76 3.83
N ASP A 127 18.96 18.80 3.29
CA ASP A 127 19.85 18.75 2.13
C ASP A 127 21.24 18.31 2.61
N SER A 128 21.70 17.16 2.10
CA SER A 128 23.04 16.64 2.38
C SER A 128 23.78 16.45 1.05
N ASP A 129 24.74 17.33 0.82
CA ASP A 129 25.77 17.23 -0.21
C ASP A 129 26.71 16.05 0.07
N GLU A 130 26.92 15.20 -0.94
CA GLU A 130 28.11 14.36 -1.03
C GLU A 130 28.70 14.33 -2.45
N ARG A 131 29.70 15.19 -2.61
CA ARG A 131 31.01 15.01 -3.27
C ARG A 131 31.08 13.98 -4.42
N GLY A 132 31.40 14.50 -5.60
CA GLY A 132 31.55 13.71 -6.82
C GLY A 132 32.79 12.81 -6.91
N SER A 133 32.81 12.00 -7.96
CA SER A 133 34.04 11.52 -8.59
C SER A 133 33.82 11.09 -10.05
N MET A 134 34.47 11.86 -10.93
CA MET A 134 35.15 11.56 -12.19
C MET A 134 34.73 10.39 -13.12
N GLN A 135 34.44 10.79 -14.37
CA GLN A 135 35.00 10.29 -15.64
C GLN A 135 34.95 8.78 -15.95
N SER A 136 34.18 8.42 -16.97
CA SER A 136 34.55 7.34 -17.88
C SER A 136 34.19 7.73 -19.32
N LEU A 137 35.21 7.75 -20.17
CA LEU A 137 35.16 7.97 -21.62
C LEU A 137 35.35 6.61 -22.32
N GLY A 138 34.59 6.40 -23.40
CA GLY A 138 34.73 5.28 -24.34
C GLY A 138 33.33 4.87 -24.85
N SER A 139 32.83 5.44 -25.95
CA SER A 139 33.07 5.06 -27.35
C SER A 139 32.63 3.63 -27.70
N ASP A 140 31.60 3.50 -28.54
CA ASP A 140 31.67 2.72 -29.78
C ASP A 140 30.54 3.14 -30.74
N GLU A 141 30.90 3.15 -32.01
CA GLU A 141 30.23 3.64 -33.20
C GLU A 141 28.93 2.88 -33.54
N GLY A 142 27.91 3.65 -33.91
CA GLY A 142 26.68 3.14 -34.52
C GLY A 142 26.36 3.86 -35.83
N TYR A 143 27.24 3.76 -36.83
CA TYR A 143 26.89 4.11 -38.21
C TYR A 143 26.18 2.92 -38.87
N SER A 144 24.90 3.07 -39.21
CA SER A 144 24.35 2.43 -40.40
C SER A 144 23.26 3.29 -41.01
N SER A 145 23.47 3.53 -42.30
CA SER A 145 22.89 4.57 -43.10
C SER A 145 21.50 4.25 -43.63
N ALA A 146 20.72 5.33 -43.74
CA ALA A 146 19.65 5.64 -44.69
C ALA A 146 19.25 4.59 -45.74
N SER A 147 17.93 4.36 -45.84
CA SER A 147 17.27 4.42 -47.15
C SER A 147 15.98 5.26 -47.07
N VAL A 148 16.06 6.40 -47.75
CA VAL A 148 15.00 7.31 -48.16
C VAL A 148 13.98 6.58 -49.02
N LYS A 149 12.66 6.77 -48.80
CA LYS A 149 11.66 7.02 -49.86
C LYS A 149 10.47 7.85 -49.33
N ARG A 150 10.57 9.17 -49.46
CA ARG A 150 9.42 10.06 -49.61
C ARG A 150 9.08 10.09 -51.10
N ALA A 151 7.89 9.65 -51.47
CA ALA A 151 7.28 10.00 -52.75
C ALA A 151 5.95 10.69 -52.46
N LYS A 152 5.83 11.90 -53.00
CA LYS A 152 4.70 12.82 -52.92
C LYS A 152 4.15 12.94 -54.36
N LEU A 153 2.89 13.40 -54.44
CA LEU A 153 2.19 14.01 -55.57
C LEU A 153 1.26 13.16 -56.45
N GLN A 154 0.01 13.66 -56.47
CA GLN A 154 -0.94 13.85 -57.59
C GLN A 154 -1.53 12.57 -58.19
N ASP A 155 -2.84 12.48 -58.39
CA ASP A 155 -3.62 13.37 -59.25
C ASP A 155 -5.12 13.30 -58.92
N GLY A 156 -5.84 14.39 -59.13
CA GLY A 156 -7.28 14.47 -58.90
C GLY A 156 -8.05 14.30 -60.21
N HIS A 157 -9.20 13.62 -60.18
CA HIS A 157 -10.20 13.74 -61.23
C HIS A 157 -11.60 13.76 -60.64
N LYS A 158 -12.27 14.91 -60.82
CA LYS A 158 -13.72 15.05 -60.82
C LYS A 158 -14.33 14.07 -61.83
N THR A 159 -15.41 13.39 -61.44
CA THR A 159 -16.54 13.16 -62.34
C THR A 159 -17.83 13.19 -61.51
N GLY A 160 -18.60 14.25 -61.69
CA GLY A 160 -20.04 14.19 -61.45
C GLY A 160 -20.73 13.75 -62.72
N LEU A 161 -21.69 12.84 -62.59
CA LEU A 161 -22.84 12.55 -63.46
C LEU A 161 -23.80 11.78 -62.52
N GLY A 162 -25.02 12.21 -62.18
CA GLY A 162 -25.99 12.94 -62.97
C GLY A 162 -26.84 11.95 -63.75
N LEU A 163 -27.87 11.39 -63.09
CA LEU A 163 -29.23 11.11 -63.59
C LEU A 163 -30.09 10.65 -62.41
#